data_AF-A0A9P7DM44-F1
#
_entry.id   AF-A0A9P7DM44-F1
#
_cell.length_a   1.000
_cell.length_b   1.000
_cell.length_c   1.000
_cell.angle_alpha   90.00
_cell.angle_beta   90.00
_cell.angle_gamma   90.00
#
_symmetry.space_group_name_H-M   'P 1'
#
loop_
_entity.id
_entity.type
_entity.pdbx_description
1 polymer ?
#
loop_
_entity_poly.entity_id
_entity_poly.type
_entity_poly.pdbx_seq_one_letter_code
_entity_poly.pdbx_strand_id
1 'polypeptide(L)'
;DVLNRLNPSYFRQAQPQAGAYQDPDPRLQAQKARHLSKYIFPLQYGLSNVFSQPSAAKETYKQPNFADREREIELFGTCKTPKRLKDVLVLLDKMIWRHGKCHYKLLRDTVCPSKVGELQVIARTSLIFAHRSRQRTTRRWTAASYW
;
A
#
# COMPACT_ATOMS: atom_id res chain seq x y z
N ASP A 1 -9.51 -14.71 -0.07
CA ASP A 1 -9.10 -13.31 -0.25
C ASP A 1 -8.02 -12.95 0.78
N VAL A 2 -6.75 -13.01 0.37
CA VAL A 2 -5.59 -12.84 1.26
C VAL A 2 -5.45 -11.38 1.74
N LEU A 3 -5.89 -10.43 0.91
CA LEU A 3 -5.84 -9.00 1.21
C LEU A 3 -6.73 -8.60 2.39
N ASN A 4 -7.82 -9.35 2.63
CA ASN A 4 -8.73 -9.14 3.75
C ASN A 4 -8.22 -9.72 5.09
N ARG A 5 -7.11 -10.47 5.11
CA ARG A 5 -6.56 -11.07 6.33
C ARG A 5 -5.58 -10.17 7.07
N LEU A 6 -4.87 -9.29 6.36
CA LEU A 6 -3.83 -8.44 6.95
C LEU A 6 -4.39 -7.19 7.63
N ASN A 7 -5.59 -6.76 7.24
CA ASN A 7 -6.36 -5.70 7.92
C ASN A 7 -7.82 -5.76 7.45
N PRO A 8 -8.68 -6.59 8.07
CA PRO A 8 -10.07 -6.71 7.66
C PRO A 8 -10.79 -5.37 7.79
N SER A 9 -11.29 -4.85 6.66
CA SER A 9 -12.02 -3.57 6.59
C SER A 9 -13.24 -3.45 7.53
N TYR A 10 -13.66 -4.58 8.13
CA TYR A 10 -14.78 -4.69 9.06
C TYR A 10 -14.38 -4.50 10.54
N PHE A 11 -13.09 -4.61 10.89
CA PHE A 11 -12.59 -4.36 12.25
C PHE A 11 -12.26 -2.87 12.48
N ARG A 12 -12.99 -1.97 11.82
CA ARG A 12 -12.98 -0.56 12.23
C ARG A 12 -13.60 -0.49 13.64
N GLN A 13 -12.80 -0.10 14.62
CA GLN A 13 -13.32 0.62 15.77
C GLN A 13 -14.29 1.69 15.22
N ALA A 14 -15.51 1.75 15.76
CA ALA A 14 -16.58 2.61 15.29
C ALA A 14 -15.99 3.98 14.93
N GLN A 15 -16.00 4.32 13.64
CA GLN A 15 -15.41 5.58 13.22
C GLN A 15 -16.13 6.71 13.96
N PRO A 16 -15.39 7.63 14.61
CA PRO A 16 -15.93 8.97 14.78
C PRO A 16 -16.34 9.46 13.39
N GLN A 17 -17.49 10.12 13.34
CA GLN A 17 -18.25 10.50 12.16
C GLN A 17 -17.41 10.82 10.90
N ALA A 18 -17.94 10.41 9.74
CA ALA A 18 -17.31 10.52 8.42
C ALA A 18 -16.62 11.89 8.20
N GLY A 19 -15.29 11.89 8.20
CA GLY A 19 -14.50 13.03 7.71
C GLY A 19 -13.26 13.40 8.52
N ALA A 20 -13.18 13.07 9.81
CA ALA A 20 -12.04 13.51 10.64
C ALA A 20 -10.96 12.43 10.74
N TYR A 21 -10.06 12.36 9.75
CA TYR A 21 -8.76 11.72 9.96
C TYR A 21 -8.03 12.51 11.06
N GLN A 22 -7.90 11.93 12.25
CA GLN A 22 -7.08 12.52 13.31
C GLN A 22 -5.60 12.25 12.99
N ASP A 23 -4.82 13.32 12.99
CA ASP A 23 -3.38 13.20 12.80
C ASP A 23 -2.78 12.40 13.97
N PRO A 24 -2.10 11.27 13.70
CA PRO A 24 -1.52 10.48 14.78
C PRO A 24 -0.41 11.26 15.47
N ASP A 25 -0.24 11.03 16.79
CA ASP A 25 0.90 11.56 17.53
C ASP A 25 2.22 11.23 16.81
N PRO A 26 3.07 12.23 16.47
CA PRO A 26 4.35 12.01 15.81
C PRO A 26 5.23 10.94 16.48
N ARG A 27 5.17 10.83 17.81
CA ARG A 27 5.97 9.82 18.55
C ARG A 27 5.48 8.41 18.27
N LEU A 28 4.17 8.21 18.33
CA LEU A 28 3.52 6.93 18.04
C LEU A 28 3.72 6.55 16.56
N GLN A 29 3.64 7.54 15.67
CA GLN A 29 3.86 7.33 14.25
C GLN A 29 5.29 6.87 13.95
N ALA A 30 6.28 7.52 14.57
CA ALA A 30 7.68 7.10 14.48
C ALA A 30 7.91 5.70 15.07
N GLN A 31 7.20 5.32 16.14
CA GLN A 31 7.24 3.97 16.69
C GLN A 31 6.67 2.95 15.70
N LYS A 32 5.53 3.24 15.07
CA LYS A 32 4.93 2.40 14.03
C LYS A 32 5.87 2.23 12.82
N ALA A 33 6.56 3.29 12.41
CA ALA A 33 7.55 3.22 11.34
C ALA A 33 8.74 2.30 11.70
N ARG A 34 9.25 2.38 12.94
CA ARG A 34 10.30 1.48 13.46
C ARG A 34 9.83 0.04 13.62
N HIS A 35 8.54 -0.17 13.90
CA HIS A 35 7.95 -1.51 13.96
C HIS A 35 7.85 -2.11 12.56
N LEU A 36 7.31 -1.35 11.62
CA LEU A 36 7.17 -1.74 10.23
C LEU A 36 8.51 -2.03 9.55
N SER A 37 9.57 -1.30 9.90
CA SER A 37 10.90 -1.57 9.36
C SER A 37 11.45 -2.95 9.75
N LYS A 38 11.02 -3.52 10.89
CA LYS A 38 11.38 -4.89 11.28
C LYS A 38 10.71 -5.94 10.40
N TYR A 39 9.49 -5.68 9.93
CA TYR A 39 8.80 -6.53 8.96
C TYR A 39 9.47 -6.52 7.58
N ILE A 40 9.84 -5.33 7.10
CA ILE A 40 10.38 -5.16 5.75
C ILE A 40 11.86 -5.54 5.67
N PHE A 41 12.64 -5.25 6.72
CA PHE A 41 14.10 -5.46 6.74
C PHE A 41 14.56 -6.37 7.88
N PRO A 42 13.99 -7.57 8.06
CA PRO A 42 14.25 -8.42 9.22
C PRO A 42 15.74 -8.74 9.39
N LEU A 43 16.44 -9.03 8.29
CA LEU A 43 17.87 -9.34 8.29
C LEU A 43 18.74 -8.20 8.85
N GLN A 44 18.38 -6.94 8.61
CA GLN A 44 19.15 -5.80 9.12
C GLN A 44 19.03 -5.65 10.64
N TYR A 45 17.96 -6.21 11.23
CA TYR A 45 17.74 -6.28 12.67
C TYR A 45 18.25 -7.58 13.28
N GLY A 46 18.76 -8.53 12.47
CA GLY A 46 19.13 -9.87 12.93
C GLY A 46 17.94 -10.78 13.21
N LEU A 47 16.74 -10.43 12.71
CA LEU A 47 15.57 -11.30 12.78
C LEU A 47 15.66 -12.42 11.74
N SER A 48 14.96 -13.52 11.99
CA SER A 48 14.97 -14.68 11.11
C SER A 48 14.45 -14.35 9.70
N ASN A 49 14.80 -15.13 8.69
CA ASN A 49 14.25 -14.94 7.36
C ASN A 49 14.12 -16.29 6.66
N VAL A 50 13.35 -16.32 5.57
CA VAL A 50 13.21 -17.48 4.69
C VAL A 50 14.57 -18.01 4.24
N PHE A 51 15.55 -17.11 4.04
CA PHE A 51 16.91 -17.47 3.61
C PHE A 51 17.88 -17.79 4.74
N SER A 52 17.49 -17.61 6.00
CA SER A 52 18.38 -17.79 7.15
C SER A 52 18.33 -19.19 7.75
N GLN A 53 17.37 -20.02 7.35
CA GLN A 53 17.24 -21.37 7.89
C GLN A 53 17.94 -22.38 6.97
N PRO A 54 18.92 -23.15 7.49
CA PRO A 54 19.48 -24.26 6.74
C PRO A 54 18.37 -25.30 6.53
N SER A 55 18.10 -25.69 5.28
CA SER A 55 17.19 -26.79 5.00
C SER A 55 17.79 -28.07 5.57
N ALA A 56 17.23 -28.57 6.67
CA ALA A 56 17.65 -29.85 7.22
C ALA A 56 17.34 -30.95 6.19
N ALA A 57 18.38 -31.54 5.60
CA ALA A 57 18.28 -32.50 4.51
C ALA A 57 17.53 -33.81 4.86
N LYS A 58 17.07 -33.98 6.11
CA LYS A 58 16.52 -35.24 6.63
C LYS A 58 15.31 -35.10 7.57
N GLU A 59 14.74 -33.91 7.74
CA GLU A 59 13.56 -33.71 8.60
C GLU A 59 12.39 -33.11 7.83
N THR A 60 11.17 -33.41 8.28
CA THR A 60 9.92 -32.79 7.81
C THR A 60 9.95 -31.30 8.11
N TYR A 61 10.63 -30.52 7.26
CA TYR A 61 10.79 -29.09 7.42
C TYR A 61 9.43 -28.40 7.28
N LYS A 62 8.88 -27.94 8.40
CA LYS A 62 7.74 -27.03 8.41
C LYS A 62 8.27 -25.61 8.30
N GLN A 63 8.12 -25.02 7.10
CA GLN A 63 8.51 -23.63 6.88
C GLN A 63 7.76 -22.70 7.85
N PRO A 64 8.47 -21.85 8.61
CA PRO A 64 7.84 -20.86 9.47
C PRO A 64 6.94 -19.91 8.67
N ASN A 65 5.82 -19.49 9.28
CA ASN A 65 4.99 -18.45 8.69
C ASN A 65 5.66 -17.09 8.89
N PHE A 66 6.30 -16.55 7.85
CA PHE A 66 6.93 -15.23 7.89
C PHE A 66 5.96 -14.07 7.58
N ALA A 67 4.67 -14.35 7.33
CA ALA A 67 3.68 -13.30 7.10
C ALA A 67 3.27 -12.60 8.40
N ASP A 68 3.23 -13.33 9.52
CA ASP A 68 3.01 -12.78 10.85
C ASP A 68 4.25 -13.02 11.72
N ARG A 69 4.83 -11.91 12.19
CA ARG A 69 6.10 -11.87 12.92
C ARG A 69 5.98 -11.12 14.22
N GLU A 70 4.76 -10.79 14.65
CA GLU A 70 4.53 -9.93 15.82
C GLU A 70 5.17 -10.56 17.07
N ARG A 71 4.92 -11.86 17.28
CA ARG A 71 5.52 -12.61 18.40
C ARG A 71 7.05 -12.62 18.40
N GLU A 72 7.67 -12.77 17.23
CA GLU A 72 9.14 -12.74 17.12
C GLU A 72 9.68 -11.35 17.45
N ILE A 73 9.02 -10.31 16.95
CA ILE A 73 9.39 -8.91 17.16
C ILE A 73 9.21 -8.51 18.63
N GLU A 74 8.15 -8.97 19.29
CA GLU A 74 7.89 -8.77 20.72
C GLU A 74 8.98 -9.44 21.57
N LEU A 75 9.31 -10.71 21.28
CA LEU A 75 10.34 -11.46 21.99
C LEU A 75 11.74 -10.88 21.79
N PHE A 76 12.03 -10.33 20.61
CA PHE A 76 13.28 -9.64 20.34
C PHE A 76 13.41 -8.31 21.11
N GLY A 77 12.26 -7.71 21.47
CA GLY A 77 12.20 -6.54 22.32
C GLY A 77 12.72 -5.24 21.69
N THR A 78 13.28 -4.38 22.54
CA THR A 78 13.78 -3.07 22.15
C THR A 78 15.15 -3.17 21.49
N CYS A 79 15.23 -2.80 20.22
CA CYS A 79 16.48 -2.79 19.47
C CYS A 79 16.72 -1.43 18.81
N LYS A 80 17.99 -1.02 18.74
CA LYS A 80 18.39 0.21 18.05
C LYS A 80 18.13 0.06 16.55
N THR A 81 17.69 1.15 15.91
CA THR A 81 17.53 1.17 14.45
C THR A 81 18.91 1.17 13.79
N PRO A 82 19.20 0.22 12.86
CA PRO A 82 20.44 0.19 12.10
C PRO A 82 20.68 1.51 11.35
N LYS A 83 21.93 1.98 11.30
CA LYS A 83 22.29 3.28 10.69
C LYS A 83 21.75 3.43 9.26
N ARG A 84 21.84 2.36 8.46
CA ARG A 84 21.39 2.32 7.05
C ARG A 84 19.88 2.49 6.88
N LEU A 85 19.08 2.18 7.91
CA LEU A 85 17.62 2.25 7.83
C LEU A 85 17.05 3.57 8.33
N LYS A 86 17.89 4.46 8.91
CA LYS A 86 17.43 5.75 9.45
C LYS A 86 16.70 6.59 8.40
N ASP A 87 17.27 6.72 7.21
CA ASP A 87 16.68 7.53 6.13
C ASP A 87 15.40 6.89 5.57
N VAL A 88 15.35 5.55 5.58
CA VAL A 88 14.20 4.78 5.12
C VAL A 88 13.00 4.94 6.04
N LEU A 89 13.20 5.17 7.35
CA LEU A 89 12.09 5.38 8.30
C LEU A 89 11.18 6.53 7.88
N VAL A 90 11.73 7.60 7.29
CA VAL A 90 10.95 8.74 6.81
C VAL A 90 10.02 8.34 5.66
N LEU A 91 10.45 7.40 4.82
CA LEU A 91 9.63 6.88 3.73
C LEU A 91 8.56 5.91 4.24
N LEU A 92 8.92 5.05 5.20
CA LEU A 92 7.97 4.13 5.83
C LEU A 92 6.89 4.88 6.60
N ASP A 93 7.26 5.97 7.24
CA ASP A 93 6.34 6.86 7.91
C ASP A 93 5.29 7.45 6.93
N LYS A 94 5.75 8.01 5.81
CA LYS A 94 4.88 8.48 4.72
C LYS A 94 4.01 7.35 4.16
N MET A 95 4.54 6.14 4.07
CA MET A 95 3.80 4.98 3.59
C MET A 95 2.66 4.60 4.54
N ILE A 96 2.91 4.58 5.85
CA ILE A 96 1.88 4.35 6.88
C ILE A 96 0.79 5.42 6.79
N TRP A 97 1.20 6.69 6.68
CA TRP A 97 0.26 7.81 6.54
C TRP A 97 -0.63 7.66 5.30
N ARG A 98 -0.04 7.35 4.13
CA ARG A 98 -0.79 7.16 2.88
C ARG A 98 -1.70 5.94 2.95
N HIS A 99 -1.25 4.86 3.59
CA HIS A 99 -2.03 3.66 3.82
C HIS A 99 -3.29 3.96 4.64
N GLY A 100 -3.16 4.72 5.74
CA GLY A 100 -4.29 5.12 6.58
C GLY A 100 -5.33 6.00 5.85
N LYS A 101 -4.91 6.76 4.84
CA LYS A 101 -5.79 7.61 4.00
C LYS A 101 -6.30 6.92 2.74
N CYS A 102 -5.86 5.70 2.47
CA CYS A 102 -6.24 4.98 1.26
C CYS A 102 -7.69 4.48 1.37
N HIS A 103 -8.54 4.92 0.44
CA HIS A 103 -9.93 4.49 0.37
C HIS A 103 -10.03 3.16 -0.40
N TYR A 104 -9.51 2.08 0.19
CA TYR A 104 -9.43 0.76 -0.47
C TYR A 104 -10.75 0.26 -1.04
N LYS A 105 -11.87 0.55 -0.37
CA LYS A 105 -13.21 0.20 -0.89
C LYS A 105 -13.53 0.96 -2.19
N LEU A 106 -13.37 2.28 -2.20
CA LEU A 106 -13.59 3.10 -3.39
C LEU A 106 -12.63 2.71 -4.52
N LEU A 107 -11.35 2.48 -4.20
CA LEU A 107 -10.36 2.02 -5.17
C LEU A 107 -10.74 0.66 -5.77
N ARG A 108 -11.18 -0.29 -4.94
CA ARG A 108 -11.67 -1.59 -5.40
C ARG A 108 -12.90 -1.42 -6.27
N ASP A 109 -13.89 -0.66 -5.83
CA ASP A 109 -15.17 -0.52 -6.51
C ASP A 109 -15.04 0.25 -7.85
N THR A 110 -14.02 1.11 -7.99
CA THR A 110 -13.70 1.82 -9.25
C THR A 110 -12.95 0.94 -10.26
N VAL A 111 -12.02 0.10 -9.81
CA VAL A 111 -11.18 -0.73 -10.70
C VAL A 111 -11.82 -2.10 -10.98
N CYS A 112 -12.45 -2.70 -9.97
CA CYS A 112 -13.09 -4.00 -10.02
C CYS A 112 -14.45 -3.92 -9.30
N PRO A 113 -15.48 -3.34 -9.94
CA PRO A 113 -16.81 -3.29 -9.37
C PRO A 113 -17.31 -4.71 -9.15
N SER A 114 -17.38 -5.14 -7.89
CA SER A 114 -17.78 -6.49 -7.52
C SER A 114 -19.30 -6.63 -7.60
N LYS A 115 -19.88 -6.44 -8.80
CA LYS A 115 -21.19 -6.91 -9.25
C LYS A 115 -21.22 -6.88 -10.79
N VAL A 116 -20.73 -7.96 -11.39
CA VAL A 116 -21.44 -8.54 -12.53
C VAL A 116 -22.65 -9.24 -11.93
N GLY A 117 -23.71 -8.46 -11.70
CA GLY A 117 -25.02 -8.94 -11.30
C GLY A 117 -26.03 -8.26 -12.22
N GLU A 118 -26.24 -8.92 -13.37
CA GLU A 118 -27.36 -8.80 -14.32
C GLU A 118 -27.79 -7.38 -14.76
N LEU A 119 -27.63 -7.09 -16.07
CA LEU A 119 -28.41 -6.12 -16.86
C LEU A 119 -28.07 -4.61 -16.89
N GLN A 120 -26.84 -4.13 -16.61
CA GLN A 120 -26.52 -2.69 -16.85
C GLN A 120 -25.19 -2.38 -17.56
N VAL A 121 -24.64 -3.31 -18.33
CA VAL A 121 -23.37 -3.11 -19.07
C VAL A 121 -23.53 -2.21 -20.33
N ILE A 122 -24.74 -1.84 -20.76
CA ILE A 122 -24.92 -1.09 -22.02
C ILE A 122 -24.79 0.44 -21.89
N ALA A 123 -24.87 1.05 -20.71
CA ALA A 123 -25.12 2.51 -20.64
C ALA A 123 -23.94 3.43 -20.29
N ARG A 124 -22.70 2.95 -20.07
CA ARG A 124 -21.64 3.83 -19.48
C ARG A 124 -20.29 3.90 -20.18
N THR A 125 -20.06 3.17 -21.26
CA THR A 125 -18.77 3.25 -21.99
C THR A 125 -18.68 4.38 -23.02
N SER A 126 -19.76 5.09 -23.34
CA SER A 126 -19.77 6.12 -24.39
C SER A 126 -19.57 7.57 -23.93
N LEU A 127 -19.56 7.88 -22.62
CA LEU A 127 -19.54 9.27 -22.16
C LEU A 127 -18.21 9.78 -21.59
N ILE A 128 -17.23 8.92 -21.30
CA ILE A 128 -15.96 9.39 -20.67
C ILE A 128 -14.84 9.63 -21.71
N PHE A 129 -14.92 9.07 -22.92
CA PHE A 129 -13.92 9.31 -23.98
C PHE A 129 -14.22 10.50 -24.91
N ALA A 130 -15.40 11.12 -24.84
CA ALA A 130 -15.80 12.20 -25.73
C ALA A 130 -15.38 13.62 -25.29
N HIS A 131 -14.65 13.77 -24.18
CA HIS A 131 -14.34 15.10 -23.62
C HIS A 131 -12.85 15.50 -23.65
N ARG A 132 -12.01 14.86 -24.49
CA ARG A 132 -10.59 15.23 -24.61
C ARG A 132 -10.00 15.12 -26.02
N SER A 133 -10.66 15.70 -27.02
CA SER A 133 -10.08 15.85 -28.37
C SER A 133 -10.59 17.07 -29.13
N ARG A 134 -10.75 18.22 -28.47
CA ARG A 134 -11.08 19.47 -29.18
C ARG A 134 -10.30 20.68 -28.68
N GLN A 135 -8.97 20.58 -28.65
CA GLN A 135 -8.08 21.76 -28.74
C GLN A 135 -6.72 21.34 -29.32
N ARG A 136 -6.56 21.46 -30.64
CA ARG A 136 -5.31 21.70 -31.38
C ARG A 136 -5.55 21.35 -32.84
N THR A 137 -5.73 22.38 -33.68
CA THR A 137 -5.02 22.60 -34.96
C THR A 137 -5.81 23.56 -35.86
N THR A 138 -5.52 24.86 -35.74
CA THR A 138 -5.67 25.80 -36.87
C THR A 138 -4.45 26.73 -36.89
N ARG A 139 -3.28 26.20 -37.25
CA ARG A 139 -2.21 27.03 -37.80
C ARG A 139 -2.42 27.11 -39.30
N ARG A 140 -3.04 28.22 -39.70
CA ARG A 140 -3.24 28.68 -41.06
C ARG A 140 -1.86 28.94 -41.68
N TRP A 141 -1.50 28.15 -42.68
CA TRP A 141 -0.37 28.46 -43.55
C TRP A 141 -0.86 29.42 -44.63
N THR A 142 -0.45 30.68 -44.55
CA THR A 142 -0.48 31.59 -45.71
C THR A 142 0.90 31.55 -46.34
N ALA A 143 0.97 30.95 -47.52
CA ALA A 143 2.11 31.04 -48.41
C ALA A 143 2.32 32.52 -48.79
N ALA A 144 3.52 33.04 -48.55
CA ALA A 144 4.01 34.25 -49.18
C ALA A 144 4.97 33.81 -50.29
N SER A 145 4.46 33.75 -51.52
CA SER A 145 5.27 33.92 -52.72
C SER A 145 5.50 35.42 -52.89
N TYR A 146 6.71 35.85 -53.22
CA TYR A 146 7.06 36.46 -54.51
C TYR A 146 8.47 37.06 -54.44
N TRP A 147 9.08 37.02 -55.62
CA TRP A 147 10.25 37.74 -56.12
C TRP A 147 10.35 39.19 -55.66
#